data_AF-A0A7W9FRW1-F1
#
_entry.id   AF-A0A7W9FRW1-F1
#
_cell.length_a   1.000
_cell.length_b   1.000
_cell.length_c   1.000
_cell.angle_alpha   90.00
_cell.angle_beta   90.00
_cell.angle_gamma   90.00
#
_symmetry.space_group_name_H-M   'P 1'
#
loop_
_entity.id
_entity.type
_entity.pdbx_description
1 polymer ?
#
loop_
_entity_poly.entity_id
_entity_poly.type
_entity_poly.pdbx_seq_one_letter_code
_entity_poly.pdbx_strand_id
1 'polypeptide(L)'
;MRPPLLIALIASLALPTAVAAQSTPAPERDFCADRPGKGTPACILAKGRWQVELGLFDGARQTDDSTRTDTWDAGDLSVRYGLTGLTELQLGLTTWNHERTLDRATGDRDVAEGIGDLSLGLRHSLKNPDGSGLSVAISGFITAPTGARTFAPTVSRAASSCRSPSR
;
A
#
# COMPACT_ATOMS: atom_id res chain seq x y z
N MET A 1 -3.92 29.72 -44.44
CA MET A 1 -3.94 30.80 -43.43
C MET A 1 -4.39 30.19 -42.11
N ARG A 2 -3.42 29.68 -41.34
CA ARG A 2 -3.02 30.11 -39.97
C ARG A 2 -3.99 29.68 -38.84
N PRO A 3 -3.63 28.66 -38.04
CA PRO A 3 -4.31 28.32 -36.79
C PRO A 3 -3.79 29.21 -35.65
N PRO A 4 -4.60 29.52 -34.62
CA PRO A 4 -4.06 29.97 -33.35
C PRO A 4 -4.44 29.00 -32.22
N LEU A 5 -3.44 28.37 -31.60
CA LEU A 5 -2.79 28.88 -30.39
C LEU A 5 -3.66 28.66 -29.13
N LEU A 6 -3.81 27.39 -28.74
CA LEU A 6 -4.35 26.99 -27.43
C LEU A 6 -3.37 26.01 -26.77
N ILE A 7 -2.09 26.40 -26.72
CA ILE A 7 -1.04 25.72 -25.95
C ILE A 7 -0.16 26.83 -25.37
N ALA A 8 -0.60 27.52 -24.32
CA ALA A 8 0.25 28.37 -23.48
C ALA A 8 -0.56 28.97 -22.31
N LEU A 9 -0.99 28.16 -21.34
CA LEU A 9 -1.38 28.72 -20.04
C LEU A 9 -1.28 27.69 -18.91
N ILE A 10 -0.08 27.15 -18.68
CA ILE A 10 0.28 26.59 -17.37
C ILE A 10 1.69 27.08 -17.05
N ALA A 11 1.80 28.40 -16.89
CA ALA A 11 2.96 29.04 -16.29
C ALA A 11 2.43 29.85 -15.10
N SER A 12 3.14 29.75 -13.97
CA SER A 12 3.03 30.60 -12.77
C SER A 12 2.22 30.01 -11.60
N LEU A 13 2.81 29.05 -10.89
CA LEU A 13 2.60 28.90 -9.44
C LEU A 13 3.96 28.79 -8.74
N ALA A 14 4.73 29.87 -8.76
CA ALA A 14 5.93 30.01 -7.95
C ALA A 14 5.51 30.55 -6.57
N LEU A 15 5.20 29.66 -5.62
CA LEU A 15 5.17 30.01 -4.20
C LEU A 15 6.61 30.03 -3.67
N PRO A 16 6.97 30.98 -2.79
CA PRO A 16 8.29 31.01 -2.17
C PRO A 16 8.42 29.81 -1.22
N THR A 17 9.31 28.88 -1.57
CA THR A 17 9.68 27.77 -0.70
C THR A 17 10.47 28.32 0.48
N ALA A 18 9.92 28.18 1.68
CA ALA A 18 10.69 28.35 2.91
C ALA A 18 11.85 27.34 2.88
N VAL A 19 13.08 27.84 2.80
CA VAL A 19 14.29 27.03 2.86
C VAL A 19 14.41 26.50 4.29
N ALA A 20 13.95 25.27 4.51
CA ALA A 20 14.25 24.55 5.73
C ALA A 20 15.78 24.32 5.78
N ALA A 21 16.39 24.66 6.92
CA ALA A 21 17.82 24.51 7.16
C ALA A 21 18.28 23.08 6.83
N GLN A 22 19.19 22.98 5.86
CA GLN A 22 19.78 21.71 5.45
C GLN A 22 20.74 21.26 6.57
N SER A 23 20.29 20.31 7.38
CA SER A 23 21.15 19.65 8.36
C SER A 23 22.23 18.88 7.59
N THR A 24 23.50 19.07 7.94
CA THR A 24 24.64 18.37 7.34
C THR A 24 24.34 16.87 7.22
N PRO A 25 24.45 16.25 6.02
CA PRO A 25 24.12 14.85 5.87
C PRO A 25 25.10 14.01 6.69
N ALA A 26 24.58 13.19 7.60
CA ALA A 26 25.30 12.05 8.15
C ALA A 26 25.79 11.17 6.98
N PRO A 27 26.90 10.40 7.12
CA PRO A 27 27.38 9.52 6.06
C PRO A 27 26.21 8.74 5.47
N GLU A 28 26.04 8.90 4.15
CA GLU A 28 24.88 8.41 3.43
C GLU A 28 24.91 6.87 3.47
N ARG A 29 23.97 6.27 4.21
CA ARG A 29 23.78 4.82 4.19
C ARG A 29 23.23 4.43 2.82
N ASP A 30 23.70 3.29 2.30
CA ASP A 30 23.26 2.75 1.03
C ASP A 30 21.73 2.59 0.99
N PHE A 31 21.18 2.72 -0.22
CA PHE A 31 19.74 2.57 -0.43
C PHE A 31 19.29 1.15 -0.11
N CYS A 32 18.52 1.02 0.96
CA CYS A 32 17.91 -0.24 1.38
C CYS A 32 16.64 -0.51 0.57
N ALA A 33 16.79 -1.15 -0.60
CA ALA A 33 15.67 -1.61 -1.41
C ALA A 33 14.87 -2.68 -0.66
N ASP A 34 13.55 -2.52 -0.61
CA ASP A 34 12.63 -3.48 0.00
C ASP A 34 11.69 -4.02 -1.06
N ARG A 35 11.44 -5.33 -1.04
CA ARG A 35 10.37 -5.98 -1.81
C ARG A 35 9.53 -6.80 -0.84
N PRO A 36 8.45 -6.21 -0.30
CA PRO A 36 7.56 -6.90 0.63
C PRO A 36 7.14 -8.28 0.10
N GLY A 37 7.21 -9.31 0.95
CA GLY A 37 6.77 -10.68 0.65
C GLY A 37 7.72 -11.57 -0.16
N LYS A 38 8.78 -11.01 -0.78
CA LYS A 38 9.82 -11.81 -1.49
C LYS A 38 11.25 -11.55 -1.02
N GLY A 39 11.41 -10.63 -0.06
CA GLY A 39 12.68 -10.32 0.59
C GLY A 39 12.54 -9.00 1.33
N THR A 40 12.09 -9.07 2.59
CA THR A 40 12.02 -7.92 3.49
C THR A 40 13.34 -7.81 4.24
N PRO A 41 14.28 -6.94 3.82
CA PRO A 41 15.57 -6.87 4.48
C PRO A 41 15.44 -6.26 5.88
N ALA A 42 16.38 -6.61 6.76
CA ALA A 42 16.46 -6.03 8.09
C ALA A 42 16.99 -4.57 8.09
N CYS A 43 17.54 -4.10 6.97
CA CYS A 43 17.94 -2.71 6.82
C CYS A 43 16.74 -1.75 6.73
N ILE A 44 17.00 -0.47 6.95
CA ILE A 44 16.01 0.62 6.86
C ILE A 44 16.54 1.75 5.95
N LEU A 45 15.72 2.75 5.63
CA LEU A 45 16.19 3.98 5.00
C LEU A 45 17.03 4.84 5.97
N ALA A 46 17.90 5.69 5.43
CA ALA A 46 18.59 6.70 6.24
C ALA A 46 17.61 7.78 6.73
N LYS A 47 17.93 8.40 7.87
CA LYS A 47 17.09 9.45 8.45
C LYS A 47 16.82 10.56 7.44
N GLY A 48 15.56 10.94 7.28
CA GLY A 48 15.11 11.99 6.36
C GLY A 48 14.99 11.55 4.89
N ARG A 49 15.25 10.27 4.57
CA ARG A 49 15.15 9.75 3.19
C ARG A 49 13.78 9.16 2.91
N TRP A 50 13.36 9.31 1.66
CA TRP A 50 12.09 8.84 1.14
C TRP A 50 12.31 7.82 0.02
N GLN A 51 11.45 6.81 -0.03
CA GLN A 51 11.22 5.97 -1.20
C GLN A 51 9.74 6.04 -1.53
N VAL A 52 9.43 6.17 -2.81
CA VAL A 52 8.06 6.08 -3.31
C VAL A 52 8.05 5.04 -4.42
N GLU A 53 7.12 4.10 -4.34
CA GLU A 53 6.87 3.09 -5.34
C GLU A 53 5.42 3.22 -5.83
N LEU A 54 5.24 3.13 -7.14
CA LEU A 54 3.94 3.17 -7.78
C LEU A 54 3.77 1.93 -8.68
N GLY A 55 2.89 1.02 -8.27
CA GLY A 55 2.39 -0.07 -9.08
C GLY A 55 1.24 0.41 -9.95
N LEU A 56 1.42 0.39 -11.27
CA LEU A 56 0.37 0.82 -12.19
C LEU A 56 -0.75 -0.22 -12.32
N PHE A 57 -0.37 -1.50 -12.38
CA PHE A 57 -1.29 -2.60 -12.59
C PHE A 57 -0.70 -3.90 -12.04
N ASP A 58 -1.49 -4.65 -11.29
CA ASP A 58 -1.21 -6.02 -10.87
C ASP A 58 -2.42 -6.91 -11.16
N GLY A 59 -2.18 -8.20 -11.34
CA GLY A 59 -3.22 -9.16 -11.63
C GLY A 59 -2.83 -10.55 -11.16
N ALA A 60 -3.73 -11.18 -10.42
CA ALA A 60 -3.55 -12.53 -9.95
C ALA A 60 -4.78 -13.40 -10.27
N ARG A 61 -4.51 -14.68 -10.48
CA ARG A 61 -5.54 -15.70 -10.65
C ARG A 61 -5.25 -16.83 -9.69
N GLN A 62 -6.21 -17.10 -8.82
CA GLN A 62 -6.20 -18.26 -7.94
C GLN A 62 -7.30 -19.22 -8.37
N THR A 63 -7.02 -20.52 -8.30
CA THR A 63 -8.02 -21.55 -8.58
C THR A 63 -7.86 -22.64 -7.55
N ASP A 64 -8.96 -22.98 -6.90
CA ASP A 64 -9.09 -24.15 -6.04
C ASP A 64 -10.16 -25.11 -6.60
N ASP A 65 -10.52 -26.13 -5.81
CA ASP A 65 -11.46 -27.17 -6.21
C ASP A 65 -12.88 -26.63 -6.44
N SER A 66 -13.28 -25.61 -5.68
CA SER A 66 -14.65 -25.08 -5.67
C SER A 66 -14.77 -23.72 -6.36
N THR A 67 -13.71 -22.94 -6.40
CA THR A 67 -13.76 -21.54 -6.81
C THR A 67 -12.59 -21.15 -7.73
N ARG A 68 -12.83 -20.11 -8.51
CA ARG A 68 -11.79 -19.38 -9.20
C ARG A 68 -11.91 -17.90 -8.87
N THR A 69 -10.82 -17.31 -8.41
CA THR A 69 -10.74 -15.89 -8.07
C THR A 69 -9.78 -15.19 -9.02
N ASP A 70 -10.26 -14.13 -9.66
CA ASP A 70 -9.48 -13.21 -10.49
C ASP A 70 -9.41 -11.87 -9.76
N THR A 71 -8.19 -11.41 -9.41
CA THR A 71 -7.95 -10.09 -8.80
C THR A 71 -7.19 -9.18 -9.75
N TRP A 72 -7.58 -7.92 -9.79
CA TRP A 72 -6.92 -6.85 -10.54
C TRP A 72 -6.80 -5.63 -9.65
N ASP A 73 -5.59 -5.09 -9.55
CA ASP A 73 -5.29 -3.91 -8.76
C ASP A 73 -4.63 -2.85 -9.64
N ALA A 74 -4.93 -1.58 -9.39
CA ALA A 74 -4.32 -0.47 -10.09
C ALA A 74 -4.02 0.72 -9.16
N GLY A 75 -2.92 1.40 -9.45
CA GLY A 75 -2.44 2.53 -8.66
C GLY A 75 -2.13 2.12 -7.22
N ASP A 76 -1.28 1.11 -7.06
CA ASP A 76 -0.71 0.74 -5.77
C ASP A 76 0.40 1.74 -5.42
N LEU A 77 0.24 2.47 -4.32
CA LEU A 77 1.19 3.46 -3.85
C LEU A 77 1.81 2.96 -2.55
N SER A 78 3.14 2.84 -2.52
CA SER A 78 3.87 2.64 -1.27
C SER A 78 4.89 3.74 -1.04
N VAL A 79 4.95 4.22 0.19
CA VAL A 79 5.85 5.28 0.63
C VAL A 79 6.61 4.80 1.85
N ARG A 80 7.93 4.94 1.84
CA ARG A 80 8.79 4.66 2.98
C ARG A 80 9.55 5.91 3.38
N TYR A 81 9.71 6.12 4.68
CA TYR A 81 10.40 7.27 5.23
C TYR A 81 11.28 6.90 6.42
N GLY A 82 12.57 7.25 6.34
CA GLY A 82 13.50 7.09 7.47
C GLY A 82 13.21 8.12 8.56
N LEU A 83 12.38 7.76 9.54
CA LEU A 83 11.98 8.64 10.64
C LEU A 83 13.14 8.99 11.57
N THR A 84 13.95 7.99 11.94
CA THR A 84 15.14 8.15 12.81
C THR A 84 16.32 7.39 12.22
N GLY A 85 17.46 7.37 12.91
CA GLY A 85 18.60 6.52 12.52
C GLY A 85 18.34 5.02 12.68
N LEU A 86 17.25 4.63 13.38
CA LEU A 86 16.89 3.25 13.70
C LEU A 86 15.44 2.90 13.35
N THR A 87 14.64 3.85 12.85
CA THR A 87 13.21 3.66 12.63
C THR A 87 12.79 4.18 11.28
N GLU A 88 11.99 3.40 10.58
CA GLU A 88 11.38 3.71 9.30
C GLU A 88 9.86 3.59 9.40
N LEU A 89 9.17 4.53 8.77
CA LEU A 89 7.72 4.49 8.55
C LEU A 89 7.43 4.00 7.15
N GLN A 90 6.32 3.28 7.00
CA GLN A 90 5.84 2.75 5.74
C GLN A 90 4.36 3.08 5.60
N LEU A 91 3.92 3.48 4.43
CA LEU A 91 2.52 3.74 4.11
C LEU A 91 2.19 3.05 2.80
N GLY A 92 1.04 2.40 2.74
CA GLY A 92 0.56 1.71 1.55
C GLY A 92 -0.90 2.01 1.28
N LEU A 93 -1.26 2.20 0.01
CA LEU A 93 -2.62 2.42 -0.45
C LEU A 93 -2.79 1.92 -1.88
N THR A 94 -3.81 1.09 -2.10
CA THR A 94 -4.21 0.67 -3.44
C THR A 94 -5.44 1.46 -3.87
N THR A 95 -5.34 2.22 -4.96
CA THR A 95 -6.42 3.17 -5.35
C THR A 95 -7.61 2.50 -6.01
N TRP A 96 -7.42 1.35 -6.67
CA TRP A 96 -8.49 0.60 -7.30
C TRP A 96 -8.22 -0.90 -7.19
N ASN A 97 -9.21 -1.63 -6.71
CA ASN A 97 -9.18 -3.08 -6.63
C ASN A 97 -10.48 -3.69 -7.19
N HIS A 98 -10.34 -4.76 -7.96
CA HIS A 98 -11.45 -5.50 -8.57
C HIS A 98 -11.21 -7.00 -8.38
N GLU A 99 -12.12 -7.65 -7.67
CA GLU A 99 -12.11 -9.08 -7.44
C GLU A 99 -13.35 -9.72 -8.04
N ARG A 100 -13.14 -10.81 -8.78
CA ARG A 100 -14.20 -11.64 -9.31
C ARG A 100 -14.03 -13.07 -8.83
N THR A 101 -15.05 -13.59 -8.17
CA THR A 101 -15.09 -14.97 -7.69
C THR A 101 -16.15 -15.76 -8.47
N LEU A 102 -15.74 -16.91 -8.99
CA LEU A 102 -16.58 -17.86 -9.73
C LEU A 102 -16.72 -19.14 -8.91
N ASP A 103 -17.94 -19.50 -8.54
CA ASP A 103 -18.27 -20.84 -8.07
C ASP A 103 -18.23 -21.80 -9.26
N ARG A 104 -17.41 -22.85 -9.18
CA ARG A 104 -17.18 -23.80 -10.27
C ARG A 104 -18.21 -24.93 -10.31
N ALA A 105 -18.93 -25.16 -9.21
CA ALA A 105 -19.98 -26.15 -9.12
C ALA A 105 -21.32 -25.61 -9.64
N THR A 106 -21.66 -24.36 -9.31
CA THR A 106 -22.92 -23.73 -9.72
C THR A 106 -22.78 -22.83 -10.95
N GLY A 107 -21.57 -22.29 -11.20
CA GLY A 107 -21.32 -21.29 -12.22
C GLY A 107 -21.62 -19.85 -11.79
N ASP A 108 -22.03 -19.64 -10.53
CA ASP A 108 -22.35 -18.33 -9.97
C ASP A 108 -21.12 -17.42 -9.92
N ARG A 109 -21.36 -16.10 -10.01
CA ARG A 109 -20.31 -15.09 -10.08
C ARG A 109 -20.60 -13.94 -9.15
N ASP A 110 -19.63 -13.66 -8.29
CA ASP A 110 -19.62 -12.50 -7.43
C ASP A 110 -18.49 -11.55 -7.85
N VAL A 111 -18.76 -10.25 -7.76
CA VAL A 111 -17.81 -9.20 -8.11
C VAL A 111 -17.76 -8.19 -6.96
N ALA A 112 -16.55 -7.86 -6.52
CA ALA A 112 -16.27 -6.79 -5.59
C ALA A 112 -15.34 -5.77 -6.25
N GLU A 113 -15.66 -4.49 -6.12
CA GLU A 113 -14.84 -3.39 -6.65
C GLU A 113 -14.78 -2.26 -5.62
N GLY A 114 -13.65 -1.55 -5.58
CA GLY A 114 -13.42 -0.56 -4.54
C GLY A 114 -12.08 0.17 -4.61
N ILE A 115 -11.81 0.87 -3.50
CA ILE A 115 -10.49 1.33 -3.11
C ILE A 115 -10.00 0.37 -2.02
N GLY A 116 -8.70 0.10 -1.99
CA GLY A 116 -8.06 -0.68 -0.94
C GLY A 116 -7.99 0.05 0.40
N ASP A 117 -7.58 -0.68 1.42
CA ASP A 117 -7.37 -0.13 2.74
C ASP A 117 -6.05 0.64 2.86
N LEU A 118 -6.03 1.68 3.68
CA LEU A 118 -4.81 2.40 4.03
C LEU A 118 -4.02 1.59 5.07
N SER A 119 -2.74 1.35 4.80
CA SER A 119 -1.83 0.70 5.73
C SER A 119 -0.77 1.67 6.26
N LEU A 120 -0.45 1.52 7.54
CA LEU A 120 0.66 2.20 8.20
C LEU A 120 1.55 1.17 8.87
N GLY A 121 2.80 1.10 8.43
CA GLY A 121 3.84 0.22 8.94
C GLY A 121 4.94 0.98 9.66
N LEU A 122 5.62 0.28 10.57
CA LEU A 122 6.82 0.74 11.23
C LEU A 122 7.84 -0.40 11.25
N ARG A 123 9.09 -0.07 10.88
CA ARG A 123 10.24 -0.95 11.03
C ARG A 123 11.25 -0.31 11.97
N HIS A 124 11.70 -1.08 12.95
CA HIS A 124 12.72 -0.64 13.90
C HIS A 124 13.91 -1.60 13.86
N SER A 125 15.08 -1.06 13.55
CA SER A 125 16.34 -1.83 13.57
C SER A 125 16.82 -2.01 15.01
N LEU A 126 17.07 -3.25 15.39
CA LEU A 126 17.69 -3.64 16.66
C LEU A 126 19.21 -3.74 16.53
N LYS A 127 19.71 -4.02 15.33
CA LYS A 127 21.14 -4.16 15.03
C LYS A 127 21.42 -3.90 13.55
N ASN A 128 22.52 -3.16 13.30
CA ASN A 128 23.06 -2.87 11.98
C ASN A 128 21.99 -2.35 11.00
N PRO A 129 21.49 -1.12 11.20
CA PRO A 129 20.40 -0.56 10.38
C PRO A 129 20.77 -0.43 8.90
N ASP A 130 22.05 -0.34 8.58
CA ASP A 130 22.61 -0.31 7.23
C ASP A 130 22.63 -1.67 6.53
N GLY A 131 22.30 -2.76 7.20
CA GLY A 131 22.37 -4.10 6.61
C GLY A 131 23.76 -4.74 6.65
N SER A 132 24.74 -4.11 7.32
CA SER A 132 26.10 -4.65 7.41
C SER A 132 26.16 -5.86 8.35
N GLY A 133 26.76 -6.98 7.90
CA GLY A 133 26.87 -8.20 8.70
C GLY A 133 25.51 -8.73 9.21
N LEU A 134 25.49 -9.27 10.44
CA LEU A 134 24.25 -9.73 11.07
C LEU A 134 23.35 -8.54 11.44
N SER A 135 22.29 -8.35 10.68
CA SER A 135 21.30 -7.27 10.86
C SER A 135 19.99 -7.83 11.38
N VAL A 136 19.39 -7.13 12.34
CA VAL A 136 18.14 -7.57 12.98
C VAL A 136 17.20 -6.38 13.10
N ALA A 137 15.95 -6.57 12.70
CA ALA A 137 14.90 -5.57 12.81
C ALA A 137 13.57 -6.23 13.16
N ILE A 138 12.71 -5.46 13.83
CA ILE A 138 11.31 -5.80 14.04
C ILE A 138 10.45 -4.90 13.16
N SER A 139 9.42 -5.47 12.54
CA SER A 139 8.46 -4.73 11.72
C SER A 139 7.05 -5.08 12.15
N GLY A 140 6.16 -4.10 12.13
CA GLY A 140 4.73 -4.27 12.35
C GLY A 140 3.94 -3.29 11.51
N PHE A 141 2.67 -3.60 11.27
CA PHE A 141 1.78 -2.72 10.52
C PHE A 141 0.35 -2.80 11.05
N ILE A 142 -0.40 -1.75 10.78
CA ILE A 142 -1.84 -1.67 10.99
C ILE A 142 -2.50 -1.30 9.67
N THR A 143 -3.71 -1.78 9.48
CA THR A 143 -4.53 -1.48 8.31
C THR A 143 -5.84 -0.88 8.77
N ALA A 144 -6.17 0.29 8.26
CA ALA A 144 -7.43 0.98 8.55
C ALA A 144 -8.46 0.60 7.48
N PRO A 145 -9.72 0.26 7.85
CA PRO A 145 -10.77 -0.14 6.92
C PRO A 145 -11.34 1.09 6.18
N THR A 146 -10.50 1.78 5.42
CA THR A 146 -10.85 2.94 4.61
C THR A 146 -11.32 2.55 3.20
N GLY A 147 -11.12 1.29 2.82
CA GLY A 147 -11.52 0.75 1.54
C GLY A 147 -13.03 0.57 1.38
N ALA A 148 -13.44 0.19 0.18
CA ALA A 148 -14.86 -0.01 -0.11
C ALA A 148 -15.44 -1.16 0.74
N ARG A 149 -16.67 -0.97 1.25
CA ARG A 149 -17.36 -1.96 2.12
C ARG A 149 -17.58 -3.33 1.48
N THR A 150 -17.46 -3.42 0.15
CA THR A 150 -17.49 -4.66 -0.63
C THR A 150 -16.28 -5.57 -0.35
N PHE A 151 -15.17 -5.02 0.14
CA PHE A 151 -13.94 -5.75 0.51
C PHE A 151 -13.79 -5.99 2.01
N ALA A 152 -14.76 -5.56 2.83
CA ALA A 152 -14.74 -5.94 4.23
C ALA A 152 -14.87 -7.47 4.33
N PRO A 153 -14.05 -8.17 5.15
CA PRO A 153 -14.32 -9.56 5.44
C PRO A 153 -15.75 -9.61 5.96
N THR A 154 -16.62 -10.25 5.20
CA THR A 154 -17.98 -10.53 5.66
C THR A 154 -17.80 -11.43 6.86
N VAL A 155 -17.77 -10.85 8.07
CA VAL A 155 -18.10 -11.58 9.28
C VAL A 155 -19.48 -12.12 8.97
N SER A 156 -19.54 -13.42 8.72
CA SER A 156 -20.77 -14.17 8.51
C SER A 156 -21.75 -13.74 9.59
N ARG A 157 -22.66 -12.83 9.25
CA ARG A 157 -23.90 -12.67 9.96
C ARG A 157 -24.67 -13.92 9.61
N ALA A 158 -24.39 -14.98 10.37
CA ALA A 158 -25.37 -16.02 10.61
C ALA A 158 -26.65 -15.28 11.00
N ALA A 159 -27.59 -15.24 10.06
CA ALA A 159 -28.91 -14.70 10.28
C ALA A 159 -29.62 -15.59 11.31
N SER A 160 -29.42 -15.32 12.59
CA SER A 160 -30.31 -15.84 13.63
C SER A 160 -31.55 -14.95 13.62
N SER A 161 -32.55 -15.38 12.87
CA SER A 161 -33.91 -14.85 12.97
C SER A 161 -34.40 -15.08 14.40
N CYS A 162 -34.36 -14.05 15.26
CA CYS A 162 -35.13 -14.05 16.49
C CYS A 162 -36.60 -13.88 16.13
N ARG A 163 -37.28 -15.01 15.94
CA ARG A 163 -38.73 -15.09 15.90
C ARG A 163 -39.24 -14.89 17.34
N SER A 164 -39.91 -13.76 17.58
CA SER A 164 -40.64 -13.48 18.82
C SER A 164 -41.78 -14.51 19.01
N PRO A 165 -41.92 -15.16 20.18
CA PRO A 165 -43.15 -15.84 20.53
C PRO A 165 -44.12 -14.82 21.14
N SER A 166 -45.24 -14.65 20.45
CA SER A 166 -46.45 -14.02 20.98
C SER A 166 -46.94 -14.78 22.22
N ARG A 167 -47.17 -14.07 23.32
CA ARG A 167 -48.19 -14.40 24.33
C ARG A 167 -48.95 -13.14 24.68
#